data_AF-A0A349LU90-F1
#
_entry.id   AF-A0A349LU90-F1
#
_cell.length_a   1.000
_cell.length_b   1.000
_cell.length_c   1.000
_cell.angle_alpha   90.00
_cell.angle_beta   90.00
_cell.angle_gamma   90.00
#
_symmetry.space_group_name_H-M   'P 1'
#
loop_
_entity.id
_entity.type
_entity.pdbx_description
1 polymer ?
#
loop_
_entity_poly.entity_id
_entity_poly.type
_entity_poly.pdbx_seq_one_letter_code
_entity_poly.pdbx_strand_id
1 'polypeptide(L)'
;MKLHDDIHNYYEKLMLDHLIELGLNEEHDVEYLADLCCITLNQLPCKYIRYEVDMAFYLPQTERFEMVTRVKEAVAKARAFLDSPENKKLDDVVTDAE
;
A
#
# COMPACT_ATOMS: atom_id res chain seq x y z
N MET A 1 14.33 -8.69 -22.06
CA MET A 1 14.25 -7.34 -21.48
C MET A 1 13.71 -7.51 -20.07
N LYS A 2 14.49 -7.21 -19.04
CA LYS A 2 14.02 -7.19 -17.65
C LYS A 2 13.83 -5.73 -17.25
N LEU A 3 12.74 -5.43 -16.55
CA LEU A 3 12.61 -4.14 -15.89
C LEU A 3 13.74 -4.07 -14.83
N HIS A 4 14.38 -2.93 -14.68
CA HIS A 4 15.42 -2.74 -13.67
C HIS A 4 14.72 -2.62 -12.31
N ASP A 5 15.23 -3.30 -11.28
CA ASP A 5 14.63 -3.33 -9.94
C ASP A 5 14.54 -1.94 -9.27
N ASP A 6 15.26 -0.95 -9.81
CA ASP A 6 15.24 0.44 -9.38
C ASP A 6 13.91 1.13 -9.74
N ILE A 7 13.11 0.57 -10.65
CA ILE A 7 11.84 1.15 -11.09
C ILE A 7 10.73 0.65 -10.18
N HIS A 8 10.18 1.55 -9.37
CA HIS A 8 9.15 1.25 -8.38
C HIS A 8 8.07 2.34 -8.38
N ASN A 9 6.88 2.01 -7.88
CA ASN A 9 5.81 3.00 -7.75
C ASN A 9 6.06 3.86 -6.50
N TYR A 10 6.10 5.17 -6.65
CA TYR A 10 6.34 6.09 -5.54
C TYR A 10 5.30 5.93 -4.40
N TYR A 11 4.08 5.53 -4.73
CA TYR A 11 3.04 5.29 -3.74
C TYR A 11 3.34 4.08 -2.82
N GLU A 12 4.16 3.11 -3.24
CA GLU A 12 4.59 2.01 -2.39
C GLU A 12 5.35 2.52 -1.17
N LYS A 13 6.24 3.48 -1.38
CA LYS A 13 7.02 4.09 -0.30
C LYS A 13 6.14 4.86 0.68
N LEU A 14 5.24 5.70 0.16
CA LEU A 14 4.30 6.47 0.97
C LEU A 14 3.36 5.58 1.80
N MET A 15 2.93 4.47 1.20
CA MET A 15 2.07 3.49 1.86
C MET A 15 2.83 2.74 2.96
N LEU A 16 4.05 2.27 2.70
CA LEU A 16 4.89 1.62 3.70
C LEU A 16 5.19 2.55 4.89
N ASP A 17 5.57 3.80 4.62
CA ASP A 17 5.82 4.77 5.68
C ASP A 17 4.56 4.97 6.54
N HIS A 18 3.37 5.04 5.92
CA HIS A 18 2.11 5.16 6.64
C HIS A 18 1.74 3.90 7.45
N LEU A 19 2.01 2.70 6.94
CA LEU A 19 1.78 1.45 7.67
C LEU A 19 2.67 1.33 8.90
N ILE A 20 3.94 1.75 8.79
CA ILE A 20 4.89 1.81 9.90
C ILE A 20 4.43 2.83 10.94
N GLU A 21 3.99 4.03 10.52
CA GLU A 21 3.43 5.05 11.42
C GLU A 21 2.22 4.53 12.23
N LEU A 22 1.41 3.66 11.62
CA LEU A 22 0.24 3.07 12.24
C LEU A 22 0.56 1.83 13.10
N GLY A 23 1.78 1.29 13.04
CA GLY A 23 2.18 0.12 13.81
C GLY A 23 1.57 -1.21 13.35
N LEU A 24 0.92 -1.26 12.17
CA LEU A 24 0.25 -2.50 11.71
C LEU A 24 1.23 -3.67 11.50
N ASN A 25 2.51 -3.37 11.27
CA ASN A 25 3.55 -4.38 11.08
C ASN A 25 3.78 -5.27 12.32
N GLU A 26 3.36 -4.83 13.51
CA GLU A 26 3.51 -5.60 14.75
C GLU A 26 2.21 -6.28 15.19
N GLU A 27 1.06 -5.80 14.69
CA GLU A 27 -0.27 -6.29 15.10
C GLU A 27 -0.88 -7.33 14.16
N HIS A 28 -0.51 -7.34 12.88
CA HIS A 28 -1.17 -8.13 11.84
C HIS A 28 -0.23 -9.11 11.14
N ASP A 29 -0.80 -10.18 10.60
CA ASP A 29 -0.04 -11.21 9.87
C ASP A 29 0.47 -10.69 8.51
N VAL A 30 1.52 -11.33 8.00
CA VAL A 30 2.17 -11.02 6.73
C VAL A 30 1.19 -11.14 5.56
N GLU A 31 0.27 -12.12 5.62
CA GLU A 31 -0.78 -12.31 4.60
C GLU A 31 -1.77 -11.14 4.58
N TYR A 32 -2.26 -10.72 5.76
CA TYR A 32 -3.14 -9.55 5.88
C TYR A 32 -2.46 -8.27 5.35
N LEU A 33 -1.18 -8.07 5.70
CA LEU A 33 -0.42 -6.91 5.22
C LEU A 33 -0.24 -6.94 3.71
N ALA A 34 -0.01 -8.12 3.12
CA ALA A 34 0.11 -8.27 1.67
C ALA A 34 -1.20 -7.92 0.95
N ASP A 35 -2.35 -8.39 1.46
CA ASP A 35 -3.67 -8.08 0.90
C ASP A 35 -4.01 -6.59 1.04
N LEU A 36 -3.72 -6.01 2.21
CA LEU A 36 -3.90 -4.58 2.47
C LEU A 36 -3.09 -3.75 1.48
N CYS A 37 -1.82 -4.11 1.24
CA CYS A 37 -0.96 -3.45 0.27
C CYS A 37 -1.53 -3.57 -1.15
N CYS A 38 -1.95 -4.77 -1.58
CA CYS A 38 -2.51 -5.00 -2.90
C CYS A 38 -3.77 -4.16 -3.15
N ILE A 39 -4.71 -4.17 -2.20
CA ILE A 39 -5.98 -3.42 -2.32
C ILE A 39 -5.72 -1.91 -2.29
N THR A 40 -4.78 -1.45 -1.47
CA THR A 40 -4.43 -0.02 -1.39
C THR A 40 -3.78 0.47 -2.68
N LEU A 41 -2.76 -0.22 -3.18
CA LEU A 41 -2.01 0.20 -4.37
C LEU A 41 -2.90 0.22 -5.63
N ASN A 42 -3.85 -0.70 -5.74
CA ASN A 42 -4.79 -0.75 -6.86
C ASN A 42 -5.79 0.43 -6.87
N GLN A 43 -5.98 1.13 -5.75
CA GLN A 43 -6.84 2.31 -5.67
C GLN A 43 -6.10 3.60 -6.02
N LEU A 44 -4.77 3.58 -6.07
CA LEU A 44 -3.94 4.75 -6.28
C LEU A 44 -3.47 4.82 -7.75
N PRO A 45 -3.29 6.02 -8.32
CA PRO A 45 -2.75 6.15 -9.67
C PRO A 45 -1.31 5.64 -9.71
N CYS A 46 -0.94 4.90 -10.74
CA CYS A 46 0.43 4.43 -10.90
C CYS A 46 1.39 5.59 -11.17
N LYS A 47 2.46 5.73 -10.36
CA LYS A 47 3.52 6.73 -10.57
C LYS A 47 4.88 6.06 -10.39
N TYR A 48 5.40 5.48 -11.48
CA TYR A 48 6.70 4.81 -11.48
C TYR A 48 7.86 5.79 -11.55
N ILE A 49 8.85 5.58 -10.70
CA ILE A 49 10.06 6.39 -10.60
C ILE A 49 11.27 5.47 -10.53
N ARG A 50 12.43 6.01 -10.93
CA ARG A 50 13.71 5.31 -10.79
C ARG A 50 14.49 5.75 -9.56
N TYR A 51 14.49 7.05 -9.29
CA TYR A 51 15.18 7.62 -8.13
C TYR A 51 14.26 8.56 -7.36
N GLU A 52 14.16 8.36 -6.06
CA GLU A 52 13.35 9.22 -5.17
C GLU A 52 13.82 10.68 -5.16
N VAL A 53 15.14 10.90 -5.35
CA VAL A 53 15.75 12.24 -5.42
C VAL A 53 15.19 13.07 -6.58
N ASP A 54 14.77 12.42 -7.67
CA ASP A 54 14.15 13.10 -8.82
C ASP A 54 12.75 13.59 -8.47
N MET A 55 12.03 12.92 -7.56
CA MET A 55 10.72 13.41 -7.10
C MET A 55 10.84 14.51 -6.06
N ALA A 56 11.77 14.40 -5.09
CA ALA A 56 11.91 15.41 -4.03
C ALA A 56 12.25 16.81 -4.57
N PHE A 57 12.92 16.88 -5.73
CA PHE A 57 13.28 18.15 -6.37
C PHE A 57 12.17 18.74 -7.25
N TYR A 58 11.32 17.88 -7.82
CA TYR A 58 10.29 18.28 -8.79
C TYR A 58 8.88 18.37 -8.21
N LEU A 59 8.59 17.72 -7.08
CA LEU A 59 7.26 17.72 -6.48
C LEU A 59 7.07 18.93 -5.55
N PRO A 60 6.07 19.79 -5.80
CA PRO A 60 5.66 20.79 -4.83
C PRO A 60 5.21 20.14 -3.52
N GLN A 61 5.51 20.77 -2.38
CA GLN A 61 5.08 20.31 -1.05
C GLN A 61 3.56 20.06 -0.96
N THR A 62 2.77 20.84 -1.70
CA THR A 62 1.31 20.70 -1.77
C THR A 62 0.89 19.39 -2.44
N GLU A 63 1.50 19.03 -3.57
CA GLU A 63 1.20 17.77 -4.27
C GLU A 63 1.59 16.57 -3.40
N ARG A 64 2.72 16.66 -2.68
CA ARG A 64 3.13 15.61 -1.75
C ARG A 64 2.09 15.39 -0.64
N PHE A 65 1.56 16.47 -0.08
CA PHE A 65 0.53 16.38 0.96
C PHE A 65 -0.76 15.74 0.43
N GLU A 66 -1.20 16.10 -0.78
CA GLU A 66 -2.34 15.48 -1.44
C GLU A 66 -2.12 13.97 -1.67
N MET A 67 -0.94 13.59 -2.15
CA MET A 67 -0.60 12.18 -2.36
C MET A 67 -0.63 11.38 -1.05
N VAL A 68 -0.04 11.91 0.01
CA VAL A 68 -0.09 11.29 1.34
C VAL A 68 -1.53 11.16 1.83
N THR A 69 -2.35 12.19 1.64
CA THR A 69 -3.76 12.18 2.04
C THR A 69 -4.53 11.07 1.31
N ARG A 70 -4.33 10.93 -0.01
CA ARG A 70 -4.94 9.86 -0.80
C ARG A 70 -4.52 8.47 -0.33
N VAL A 71 -3.24 8.29 0.02
CA VAL A 71 -2.75 7.02 0.59
C VAL A 71 -3.47 6.70 1.89
N LYS A 72 -3.60 7.67 2.80
CA LYS A 72 -4.31 7.49 4.08
C LYS A 72 -5.76 7.07 3.86
N GLU A 73 -6.46 7.73 2.94
CA GLU A 73 -7.84 7.39 2.59
C GLU A 73 -7.96 5.98 1.98
N ALA A 74 -7.04 5.62 1.07
CA ALA A 74 -7.00 4.31 0.44
C ALA A 74 -6.72 3.19 1.45
N VAL A 75 -5.77 3.39 2.37
CA VAL A 75 -5.45 2.44 3.44
C VAL A 75 -6.64 2.28 4.37
N ALA A 76 -7.28 3.38 4.79
CA ALA A 76 -8.45 3.31 5.67
C ALA A 76 -9.61 2.53 5.02
N LYS A 77 -9.84 2.74 3.73
CA LYS A 77 -10.85 2.02 2.96
C LYS A 77 -10.49 0.54 2.77
N ALA A 78 -9.24 0.22 2.49
CA ALA A 78 -8.76 -1.15 2.37
C ALA A 78 -8.88 -1.90 3.71
N ARG A 79 -8.54 -1.24 4.83
CA ARG A 79 -8.70 -1.81 6.18
C ARG A 79 -10.16 -2.10 6.50
N ALA A 80 -11.06 -1.14 6.23
CA ALA A 80 -12.50 -1.35 6.41
C ALA A 80 -13.04 -2.53 5.58
N PHE A 81 -12.48 -2.75 4.38
CA PHE A 81 -12.85 -3.88 3.53
C PHE A 81 -12.36 -5.22 4.10
N LEU A 82 -11.13 -5.29 4.61
CA LEU A 82 -10.57 -6.51 5.20
C LEU A 82 -11.19 -6.84 6.58
N ASP A 83 -11.45 -5.82 7.40
CA ASP A 83 -12.05 -5.99 8.72
C ASP A 83 -13.55 -6.34 8.65
N SER A 84 -14.16 -6.25 7.45
CA SER A 84 -15.57 -6.57 7.25
C SER A 84 -15.82 -8.08 7.40
N PRO A 85 -16.89 -8.48 8.12
CA PRO A 85 -17.16 -9.88 8.48
C PRO A 85 -17.47 -10.80 7.28
N GLU A 86 -17.73 -10.23 6.10
CA GLU A 86 -17.95 -10.99 4.86
C GLU A 86 -16.63 -11.53 4.28
N ASN A 87 -15.50 -10.85 4.51
CA ASN A 87 -14.19 -11.23 3.98
C ASN A 87 -13.35 -12.09 4.94
N LYS A 88 -13.57 -12.00 6.26
CA LYS A 88 -12.96 -12.93 7.24
C LYS A 88 -13.26 -14.42 6.97
N LYS A 89 -14.27 -14.72 6.15
CA LYS A 89 -14.62 -16.09 5.76
C LYS A 89 -13.76 -16.66 4.63
N LEU A 90 -12.97 -15.85 3.92
CA LEU A 90 -12.12 -16.36 2.85
C LEU A 90 -10.82 -16.96 3.40
N ASP A 91 -10.28 -16.43 4.50
CA ASP A 91 -9.05 -16.93 5.12
C ASP A 91 -9.22 -18.36 5.68
N ASP A 92 -10.40 -18.68 6.23
CA ASP A 92 -10.71 -20.03 6.75
C ASP A 92 -10.87 -21.11 5.65
N VAL A 93 -11.02 -20.74 4.37
CA VAL A 93 -11.29 -21.71 3.28
C VAL A 93 -10.01 -22.17 2.58
N VAL A 94 -8.90 -21.42 2.69
CA VAL A 94 -7.65 -21.73 1.97
C VAL A 94 -6.79 -22.76 2.72
N THR A 95 -7.00 -22.95 4.03
CA THR A 95 -6.27 -23.95 4.84
C THR A 95 -6.66 -25.42 4.59
N ASP A 96 -7.70 -25.70 3.78
CA ASP A 96 -8.15 -27.08 3.49
C ASP A 96 -7.71 -27.60 2.10
N ALA A 97 -6.79 -26.92 1.42
CA ALA A 97 -6.25 -27.35 0.12
C ALA A 97 -4.75 -27.68 0.17
N GLU A 98 -4.36 -28.55 1.11
CA GLU A 98 -3.11 -29.34 1.03
C GLU A 98 -3.36 -30.73 0.45
#